data_AF-A0A975TM43-F1
#
_entry.id   AF-A0A975TM43-F1
#
_cell.length_a   1.000
_cell.length_b   1.000
_cell.length_c   1.000
_cell.angle_alpha   90.00
_cell.angle_beta   90.00
_cell.angle_gamma   90.00
#
_symmetry.space_group_name_H-M   'P 1'
#
loop_
_entity.id
_entity.type
_entity.pdbx_description
1 polymer ?
#
loop_
_entity_poly.entity_id
_entity_poly.type
_entity_poly.pdbx_seq_one_letter_code
_entity_poly.pdbx_strand_id
1 'polypeptide(L)'
;MFSSRIADLRNLDTTTTRKATLAGVAAAGVAALTFSLVPTDASAAPVNASSGPVAAAAAKVSAQATTVKASTAKQQITAIKAAGTKAADKATYPDNLDGWIREALSIMKKNGIPGSYEGLHRNIMRESSGNPWAINLWDINAKNGIPSKGLLQVIPPTFKAYHVKGTPNNIYDPVANIVAAANYAADRYGSMDNVNSAY
;
A
#
# COMPACT_ATOMS: atom_id res chain seq x y z
N MET A 1 54.37 28.65 17.24
CA MET A 1 55.10 27.37 17.05
C MET A 1 54.66 26.42 18.16
N PHE A 2 54.45 25.14 17.80
CA PHE A 2 54.11 23.98 18.65
C PHE A 2 52.65 23.81 19.08
N SER A 3 51.93 22.97 18.32
CA SER A 3 51.12 21.91 18.93
C SER A 3 51.26 20.66 18.08
N SER A 4 52.08 19.73 18.56
CA SER A 4 52.30 18.40 18.01
C SER A 4 51.21 17.45 18.50
N ARG A 5 50.72 16.56 17.63
CA ARG A 5 50.57 15.11 17.93
C ARG A 5 50.13 14.37 16.66
N ILE A 6 51.11 13.74 16.02
CA ILE A 6 50.95 12.56 15.16
C ILE A 6 51.00 11.35 16.11
N ALA A 7 50.05 10.42 15.98
CA ALA A 7 50.25 8.96 16.00
C ALA A 7 48.92 8.21 16.18
N ASP A 8 48.46 7.67 15.07
CA ASP A 8 47.94 6.30 14.87
C ASP A 8 47.99 5.35 16.09
N LEU A 9 46.82 4.84 16.49
CA LEU A 9 46.65 3.64 17.33
C LEU A 9 45.51 2.76 16.79
N ARG A 10 45.95 1.81 15.95
CA ARG A 10 45.47 0.45 15.68
C ARG A 10 44.47 -0.18 16.67
N ASN A 11 43.55 -0.94 16.07
CA ASN A 11 42.97 -2.22 16.49
C ASN A 11 42.35 -2.37 17.89
N LEU A 12 41.00 -2.43 17.93
CA LEU A 12 40.30 -3.43 18.74
C LEU A 12 39.27 -4.16 17.87
N ASP A 13 39.65 -5.38 17.46
CA ASP A 13 38.71 -6.46 17.15
C ASP A 13 37.96 -6.84 18.43
N THR A 14 36.64 -6.98 18.37
CA THR A 14 35.91 -7.97 19.16
C THR A 14 34.51 -8.22 18.60
N THR A 15 34.42 -9.39 18.00
CA THR A 15 33.27 -10.22 17.66
C THR A 15 32.06 -10.06 18.61
N THR A 16 30.86 -9.79 18.07
CA THR A 16 29.61 -10.28 18.67
C THR A 16 28.58 -10.54 17.57
N THR A 17 28.52 -11.81 17.20
CA THR A 17 27.48 -12.49 16.44
C THR A 17 26.11 -12.30 17.09
N ARG A 18 25.13 -11.70 16.38
CA ARG A 18 23.71 -11.85 16.72
C ARG A 18 23.01 -12.67 15.64
N LYS A 19 22.51 -13.80 16.13
CA LYS A 19 21.93 -14.93 15.41
C LYS A 19 20.66 -14.50 14.67
N ALA A 20 20.64 -14.73 13.36
CA ALA A 20 19.40 -14.88 12.63
C ALA A 20 18.65 -16.12 13.16
N THR A 21 17.40 -15.94 13.57
CA THR A 21 16.46 -17.05 13.73
C THR A 21 15.40 -16.91 12.66
N LEU A 22 15.65 -17.62 11.57
CA LEU A 22 14.71 -17.93 10.51
C LEU A 22 13.82 -19.05 11.04
N ALA A 23 12.68 -18.72 11.65
CA ALA A 23 11.64 -19.69 11.97
C ALA A 23 10.58 -19.66 10.87
N GLY A 24 10.49 -20.77 10.15
CA GLY A 24 9.68 -20.90 8.94
C GLY A 24 8.18 -20.86 9.18
N VAL A 25 7.47 -20.45 8.13
CA VAL A 25 6.06 -20.82 7.95
C VAL A 25 6.03 -21.70 6.72
N ALA A 26 5.96 -23.00 6.96
CA ALA A 26 5.71 -24.00 5.95
C ALA A 26 4.32 -23.78 5.34
N ALA A 27 4.26 -23.84 4.02
CA ALA A 27 3.01 -23.98 3.28
C ALA A 27 2.37 -25.33 3.61
N ALA A 28 1.12 -25.34 4.06
CA ALA A 28 0.31 -26.55 4.11
C ALA A 28 -1.19 -26.22 4.11
N GLY A 29 -1.87 -26.66 3.05
CA GLY A 29 -3.19 -27.26 3.15
C GLY A 29 -4.40 -26.33 3.11
N VAL A 30 -5.00 -26.18 1.92
CA VAL A 30 -6.46 -26.18 1.83
C VAL A 30 -6.85 -27.48 1.17
N ALA A 31 -7.22 -28.45 2.00
CA ALA A 31 -7.80 -29.72 1.56
C ALA A 31 -9.22 -29.45 1.04
N ALA A 32 -9.48 -29.91 -0.19
CA ALA A 32 -10.80 -29.91 -0.80
C ALA A 32 -11.75 -30.80 0.00
N LEU A 33 -12.89 -30.25 0.41
CA LEU A 33 -14.01 -31.02 0.95
C LEU A 33 -14.93 -31.40 -0.22
N THR A 34 -14.71 -32.57 -0.82
CA THR A 34 -15.71 -33.23 -1.66
C THR A 34 -16.38 -34.33 -0.86
N PHE A 35 -17.63 -34.10 -0.48
CA PHE A 35 -18.50 -35.11 0.10
C PHE A 35 -19.23 -35.81 -1.04
N SER A 36 -18.90 -37.07 -1.30
CA SER A 36 -19.73 -37.92 -2.17
C SER A 36 -20.05 -39.21 -1.43
N LEU A 37 -21.35 -39.41 -1.23
CA LEU A 37 -21.98 -40.57 -0.62
C LEU A 37 -21.58 -41.87 -1.32
N VAL A 38 -21.30 -42.92 -0.54
CA VAL A 38 -21.26 -44.31 -0.98
C VAL A 38 -22.40 -45.07 -0.30
N PRO A 39 -23.02 -46.04 -1.00
CA PRO A 39 -23.44 -47.26 -0.33
C PRO A 39 -22.78 -48.50 -0.95
N THR A 40 -22.07 -49.22 -0.08
CA THR A 40 -22.07 -50.67 0.17
C THR A 40 -22.16 -51.66 -1.00
N ASP A 41 -21.14 -52.54 -1.09
CA ASP A 41 -21.32 -53.99 -0.87
C ASP A 41 -19.98 -54.72 -0.62
N ALA A 42 -20.02 -55.61 0.39
CA ALA A 42 -19.20 -56.80 0.77
C ALA A 42 -17.79 -57.03 0.13
N SER A 43 -16.75 -57.58 0.77
CA SER A 43 -16.63 -58.62 1.82
C SER A 43 -15.14 -58.84 2.22
N ALA A 44 -14.91 -59.26 3.48
CA ALA A 44 -13.77 -60.03 4.05
C ALA A 44 -12.32 -59.49 4.03
N ALA A 45 -11.41 -59.73 5.00
CA ALA A 45 -11.34 -60.05 6.45
C ALA A 45 -9.83 -59.90 6.85
N PRO A 46 -9.31 -60.31 8.03
CA PRO A 46 -8.91 -59.44 9.16
C PRO A 46 -7.42 -59.55 9.59
N VAL A 47 -6.94 -58.70 10.52
CA VAL A 47 -5.98 -59.00 11.64
C VAL A 47 -5.79 -57.72 12.49
N ASN A 48 -6.32 -57.54 13.70
CA ASN A 48 -6.10 -58.12 15.03
C ASN A 48 -4.97 -57.47 15.88
N ALA A 49 -5.36 -56.79 16.97
CA ALA A 49 -4.72 -56.67 18.31
C ALA A 49 -5.18 -55.36 19.00
N SER A 50 -6.30 -55.33 19.75
CA SER A 50 -6.46 -55.61 21.20
C SER A 50 -6.63 -54.33 22.07
N SER A 51 -7.87 -54.14 22.53
CA SER A 51 -8.42 -53.45 23.74
C SER A 51 -7.45 -53.20 24.91
N GLY A 52 -7.46 -52.15 25.75
CA GLY A 52 -8.30 -50.99 26.12
C GLY A 52 -7.66 -50.36 27.41
N PRO A 53 -8.35 -49.67 28.35
CA PRO A 53 -9.30 -48.55 28.30
C PRO A 53 -8.78 -47.30 29.07
N VAL A 54 -9.23 -46.06 28.78
CA VAL A 54 -9.45 -45.01 29.81
C VAL A 54 -10.39 -43.92 29.27
N ALA A 55 -11.67 -44.14 29.52
CA ALA A 55 -12.73 -43.16 29.43
C ALA A 55 -12.51 -42.05 30.48
N ALA A 56 -11.69 -41.04 30.17
CA ALA A 56 -11.52 -39.86 31.04
C ALA A 56 -11.02 -38.59 30.32
N ALA A 57 -11.10 -38.53 28.98
CA ALA A 57 -10.64 -37.36 28.20
C ALA A 57 -11.79 -36.56 27.56
N ALA A 58 -13.05 -36.98 27.72
CA ALA A 58 -14.20 -36.31 27.09
C ALA A 58 -14.66 -35.02 27.82
N ALA A 59 -14.23 -34.80 29.07
CA ALA A 59 -14.67 -33.66 29.88
C ALA A 59 -13.77 -32.41 29.79
N LYS A 60 -12.61 -32.48 29.12
CA LYS A 60 -11.72 -31.32 28.89
C LYS A 60 -11.86 -30.68 27.51
N VAL A 61 -12.72 -31.22 26.65
CA VAL A 61 -12.94 -30.73 25.28
C VAL A 61 -13.99 -29.60 25.22
N SER A 62 -14.87 -29.48 26.21
CA SER A 62 -15.96 -28.49 26.21
C SER A 62 -15.55 -27.08 26.69
N ALA A 63 -14.48 -26.95 27.47
CA ALA A 63 -13.97 -25.65 27.92
C ALA A 63 -13.09 -24.95 26.86
N GLN A 64 -12.55 -25.72 25.91
CA GLN A 64 -11.72 -25.21 24.81
C GLN A 64 -12.54 -24.84 23.57
N ALA A 65 -13.81 -25.23 23.50
CA ALA A 65 -14.73 -24.84 22.43
C ALA A 65 -15.22 -23.38 22.57
N THR A 66 -15.23 -22.82 23.78
CA THR A 66 -15.79 -21.48 24.04
C THR A 66 -14.77 -20.36 23.81
N THR A 67 -13.47 -20.63 24.03
CA THR A 67 -12.38 -19.66 23.80
C THR A 67 -11.99 -19.51 22.34
N VAL A 68 -12.25 -20.51 21.49
CA VAL A 68 -11.98 -20.46 20.05
C VAL A 68 -13.01 -19.58 19.31
N LYS A 69 -14.26 -19.53 19.79
CA LYS A 69 -15.33 -18.71 19.19
C LYS A 69 -15.11 -17.20 19.40
N ALA A 70 -14.47 -16.80 20.50
CA ALA A 70 -14.13 -15.41 20.79
C ALA A 70 -12.91 -14.89 20.00
N SER A 71 -11.96 -15.77 19.65
CA SER A 71 -10.84 -15.42 18.76
C SER A 71 -11.28 -15.25 17.30
N THR A 72 -12.28 -15.99 16.84
CA THR A 72 -12.79 -15.88 15.46
C THR A 72 -13.53 -14.56 15.23
N ALA A 73 -14.26 -14.04 16.22
CA ALA A 73 -14.94 -12.75 16.11
C ALA A 73 -13.96 -11.56 16.04
N LYS A 74 -12.85 -11.59 16.80
CA LYS A 74 -11.79 -10.58 16.71
C LYS A 74 -10.99 -10.69 15.42
N GLN A 75 -10.74 -11.90 14.92
CA GLN A 75 -10.09 -12.12 13.63
C GLN A 75 -10.99 -11.71 12.45
N GLN A 76 -12.32 -11.84 12.57
CA GLN A 76 -13.27 -11.35 11.57
C GLN A 76 -13.39 -9.83 11.57
N ILE A 77 -13.32 -9.16 12.73
CA ILE A 77 -13.26 -7.67 12.77
C ILE A 77 -11.94 -7.15 12.18
N THR A 78 -10.81 -7.84 12.42
CA THR A 78 -9.53 -7.52 11.74
C THR A 78 -9.58 -7.86 10.25
N ALA A 79 -10.23 -8.95 9.84
CA ALA A 79 -10.39 -9.33 8.44
C ALA A 79 -11.38 -8.44 7.68
N ILE A 80 -12.41 -7.88 8.34
CA ILE A 80 -13.31 -6.88 7.76
C ILE A 80 -12.63 -5.50 7.71
N LYS A 81 -11.80 -5.16 8.70
CA LYS A 81 -10.91 -3.99 8.65
C LYS A 81 -9.82 -4.12 7.56
N ALA A 82 -9.43 -5.36 7.21
CA ALA A 82 -8.59 -5.67 6.04
C ALA A 82 -9.40 -5.87 4.74
N ALA A 83 -10.71 -6.09 4.81
CA ALA A 83 -11.61 -6.21 3.65
C ALA A 83 -12.25 -4.88 3.24
N GLY A 84 -12.03 -3.81 4.00
CA GLY A 84 -12.26 -2.42 3.57
C GLY A 84 -11.26 -1.92 2.50
N THR A 85 -10.28 -2.74 2.11
CA THR A 85 -9.32 -2.44 1.04
C THR A 85 -9.27 -3.53 -0.03
N LYS A 86 -10.42 -4.09 -0.43
CA LYS A 86 -10.52 -4.75 -1.74
C LYS A 86 -10.53 -3.70 -2.86
N ALA A 87 -9.40 -3.01 -3.03
CA ALA A 87 -9.11 -2.30 -4.25
C ALA A 87 -8.69 -3.34 -5.29
N ALA A 88 -9.43 -3.40 -6.40
CA ALA A 88 -9.13 -4.19 -7.59
C ALA A 88 -7.63 -4.28 -7.84
N ASP A 89 -7.11 -5.48 -8.10
CA ASP A 89 -5.68 -5.82 -8.31
C ASP A 89 -4.89 -4.62 -8.83
N LYS A 90 -4.41 -3.84 -7.85
CA LYS A 90 -3.89 -2.51 -8.11
C LYS A 90 -2.45 -2.77 -8.53
N ALA A 91 -2.12 -2.40 -9.77
CA ALA A 91 -0.73 -2.30 -10.17
C ALA A 91 0.03 -1.62 -9.03
N THR A 92 1.03 -2.31 -8.48
CA THR A 92 1.79 -1.78 -7.35
C THR A 92 2.75 -0.75 -7.90
N TYR A 93 2.45 0.52 -7.65
CA TYR A 93 3.34 1.61 -7.97
C TYR A 93 4.26 1.86 -6.77
N PRO A 94 5.56 2.12 -7.00
CA PRO A 94 6.44 2.51 -5.90
C PRO A 94 5.98 3.85 -5.30
N ASP A 95 6.20 4.05 -4.00
CA ASP A 95 5.87 5.31 -3.32
C ASP A 95 6.97 6.36 -3.54
N ASN A 96 7.08 6.83 -4.79
CA ASN A 96 8.02 7.84 -5.22
C ASN A 96 7.50 8.56 -6.47
N LEU A 97 8.22 9.58 -6.94
CA LEU A 97 7.80 10.41 -8.08
C LEU A 97 7.44 9.60 -9.33
N ASP A 98 8.26 8.63 -9.73
CA ASP A 98 7.98 7.79 -10.91
C ASP A 98 6.69 6.96 -10.71
N GLY A 99 6.53 6.36 -9.52
CA GLY A 99 5.34 5.58 -9.21
C GLY A 99 4.07 6.43 -9.15
N TRP A 100 4.13 7.62 -8.56
CA TRP A 100 2.98 8.53 -8.52
C TRP A 100 2.57 8.99 -9.92
N ILE A 101 3.53 9.30 -10.80
CA ILE A 101 3.24 9.66 -12.19
C ILE A 101 2.62 8.48 -12.93
N ARG A 102 3.15 7.26 -12.78
CA ARG A 102 2.60 6.06 -13.43
C ARG A 102 1.20 5.71 -12.93
N GLU A 103 0.95 5.84 -11.63
CA GLU A 103 -0.39 5.64 -11.07
C GLU A 103 -1.35 6.68 -11.64
N ALA A 104 -0.95 7.95 -11.64
CA ALA A 104 -1.74 9.03 -12.20
C ALA A 104 -2.06 8.82 -13.67
N LEU A 105 -1.09 8.43 -14.50
CA LEU A 105 -1.31 8.09 -15.91
C LEU A 105 -2.32 6.95 -16.09
N SER A 106 -2.30 5.95 -15.20
CA SER A 106 -3.28 4.86 -15.24
C SER A 106 -4.70 5.35 -14.98
N ILE A 107 -4.87 6.33 -14.08
CA ILE A 107 -6.15 6.94 -13.73
C ILE A 107 -6.59 7.89 -14.83
N MET A 108 -5.68 8.71 -15.34
CA MET A 108 -5.90 9.62 -16.47
C MET A 108 -6.41 8.86 -17.69
N LYS A 109 -5.75 7.75 -18.06
CA LYS A 109 -6.18 6.88 -19.16
C LYS A 109 -7.61 6.36 -18.97
N LYS A 110 -7.97 5.94 -17.75
CA LYS A 110 -9.33 5.45 -17.43
C LYS A 110 -10.40 6.54 -17.54
N ASN A 111 -10.02 7.80 -17.36
CA ASN A 111 -10.93 8.95 -17.38
C ASN A 111 -10.83 9.78 -18.68
N GLY A 112 -10.08 9.31 -19.68
CA GLY A 112 -9.91 10.03 -20.94
C GLY A 112 -9.12 11.34 -20.83
N ILE A 113 -8.28 11.48 -19.80
CA ILE A 113 -7.44 12.66 -19.60
C ILE A 113 -6.11 12.44 -20.35
N PRO A 114 -5.80 13.24 -21.38
CA PRO A 114 -4.54 13.13 -22.13
C PRO A 114 -3.33 13.66 -21.32
N GLY A 115 -2.18 13.04 -21.56
CA GLY A 115 -0.89 13.45 -21.01
C GLY A 115 0.16 12.35 -21.09
N SER A 116 1.44 12.74 -21.05
CA SER A 116 2.58 11.83 -21.03
C SER A 116 3.33 11.85 -19.69
N TYR A 117 4.17 10.85 -19.45
CA TYR A 117 5.04 10.81 -18.28
C TYR A 117 5.99 12.01 -18.26
N GLU A 118 6.55 12.36 -19.42
CA GLU A 118 7.54 13.39 -19.63
C GLU A 118 6.93 14.78 -19.48
N GLY A 119 5.69 14.97 -19.95
CA GLY A 119 4.89 16.16 -19.72
C GLY A 119 4.65 16.37 -18.23
N LEU A 120 4.19 15.35 -17.53
CA LEU A 120 3.97 15.39 -16.08
C LEU A 120 5.26 15.66 -15.31
N HIS A 121 6.29 14.85 -15.55
CA HIS A 121 7.58 14.96 -14.89
C HIS A 121 8.20 16.34 -15.06
N ARG A 122 8.23 16.88 -16.29
CA ARG A 122 8.80 18.21 -16.57
C ARG A 122 8.08 19.32 -15.79
N ASN A 123 6.75 19.30 -15.79
CA ASN A 123 5.96 20.29 -15.07
C ASN A 123 6.18 20.14 -13.55
N ILE A 124 6.12 18.93 -12.99
CA ILE A 124 6.34 18.68 -11.56
C ILE A 124 7.72 19.19 -11.10
N MET A 125 8.77 18.92 -11.89
CA MET A 125 10.11 19.35 -11.53
C MET A 125 10.25 20.88 -11.53
N ARG A 126 9.58 21.58 -12.43
CA ARG A 126 9.55 23.05 -12.45
C ARG A 126 8.74 23.64 -11.30
N GLU A 127 7.59 23.05 -10.99
CA GLU A 127 6.64 23.57 -9.99
C GLU A 127 7.10 23.33 -8.54
N SER A 128 7.64 22.15 -8.25
CA SER A 128 7.88 21.70 -6.87
C SER A 128 9.19 20.97 -6.65
N SER A 129 9.99 20.74 -7.71
CA SER A 129 11.14 19.83 -7.66
C SER A 129 10.80 18.43 -7.14
N GLY A 130 9.56 17.99 -7.35
CA GLY A 130 9.07 16.69 -6.88
C GLY A 130 8.61 16.66 -5.41
N ASN A 131 8.47 17.81 -4.75
CA ASN A 131 8.01 17.87 -3.36
C ASN A 131 6.46 17.88 -3.27
N PRO A 132 5.82 16.81 -2.79
CA PRO A 132 4.35 16.76 -2.67
C PRO A 132 3.80 17.70 -1.60
N TRP A 133 4.64 18.24 -0.71
CA TRP A 133 4.25 19.18 0.35
C TRP A 133 4.57 20.64 0.01
N ALA A 134 4.95 20.95 -1.23
CA ALA A 134 5.24 22.30 -1.65
C ALA A 134 4.03 23.23 -1.47
N ILE A 135 4.27 24.46 -1.01
CA ILE A 135 3.25 25.50 -0.82
C ILE A 135 3.82 26.86 -1.19
N ASN A 136 3.08 27.60 -2.03
CA ASN A 136 3.38 29.00 -2.32
C ASN A 136 2.68 29.90 -1.32
N LEU A 137 3.42 30.76 -0.62
CA LEU A 137 2.89 31.70 0.39
C LEU A 137 3.10 33.18 0.04
N TRP A 138 3.62 33.50 -1.14
CA TRP A 138 4.05 34.86 -1.49
C TRP A 138 3.14 35.55 -2.51
N ASP A 139 2.41 34.78 -3.32
CA ASP A 139 1.56 35.30 -4.39
C ASP A 139 0.22 35.90 -3.89
N ILE A 140 -0.58 36.41 -4.82
CA ILE A 140 -1.89 36.99 -4.49
C ILE A 140 -2.88 35.94 -3.98
N ASN A 141 -2.77 34.70 -4.44
CA ASN A 141 -3.64 33.61 -3.99
C ASN A 141 -3.37 33.28 -2.52
N ALA A 142 -2.10 33.22 -2.12
CA ALA A 142 -1.69 33.05 -0.73
C ALA A 142 -2.21 34.19 0.16
N LYS A 143 -2.09 35.44 -0.29
CA LYS A 143 -2.65 36.61 0.41
C LYS A 143 -4.17 36.51 0.58
N ASN A 144 -4.85 35.94 -0.41
CA ASN A 144 -6.29 35.68 -0.39
C ASN A 144 -6.68 34.38 0.34
N GLY A 145 -5.73 33.69 0.98
CA GLY A 145 -5.99 32.47 1.76
C GLY A 145 -6.20 31.19 0.92
N ILE A 146 -5.91 31.24 -0.37
CA ILE A 146 -6.04 30.12 -1.32
C ILE A 146 -4.70 29.74 -1.97
N PRO A 147 -3.62 29.49 -1.19
CA PRO A 147 -2.30 29.26 -1.75
C PRO A 147 -2.24 28.01 -2.64
N SER A 148 -1.40 28.07 -3.66
CA SER A 148 -1.02 26.93 -4.51
C SER A 148 -0.27 25.85 -3.73
N LYS A 149 -0.57 24.57 -3.99
CA LYS A 149 -0.09 23.43 -3.20
C LYS A 149 0.26 22.20 -4.05
N GLY A 150 1.18 21.40 -3.53
CA GLY A 150 1.52 20.07 -4.02
C GLY A 150 2.43 20.08 -5.25
N LEU A 151 2.53 18.91 -5.89
CA LEU A 151 3.50 18.64 -6.96
C LEU A 151 3.39 19.59 -8.15
N LEU A 152 2.17 19.98 -8.53
CA LEU A 152 1.87 20.86 -9.65
C LEU A 152 1.28 22.21 -9.23
N GLN A 153 1.49 22.61 -7.98
CA GLN A 153 1.12 23.93 -7.46
C GLN A 153 -0.34 24.32 -7.79
N VAL A 154 -1.28 23.40 -7.57
CA VAL A 154 -2.71 23.61 -7.81
C VAL A 154 -3.33 24.40 -6.65
N ILE A 155 -4.21 25.35 -6.94
CA ILE A 155 -4.99 26.05 -5.91
C ILE A 155 -6.22 25.24 -5.47
N PRO A 156 -6.70 25.37 -4.20
CA PRO A 156 -7.84 24.61 -3.68
C PRO A 156 -9.12 24.61 -4.54
N PRO A 157 -9.60 25.74 -5.10
CA PRO A 157 -10.80 25.72 -5.93
C PRO A 157 -10.62 24.94 -7.24
N THR A 158 -9.44 25.03 -7.87
CA THR A 158 -9.12 24.24 -9.07
C THR A 158 -9.04 22.76 -8.76
N PHE A 159 -8.37 22.38 -7.66
CA PHE A 159 -8.33 20.98 -7.23
C PHE A 159 -9.74 20.43 -7.04
N LYS A 160 -10.61 21.18 -6.35
CA LYS A 160 -12.01 20.76 -6.13
C LYS A 160 -12.79 20.60 -7.44
N ALA A 161 -12.62 21.53 -8.39
CA ALA A 161 -13.36 21.52 -9.66
C ALA A 161 -12.91 20.38 -10.59
N TYR A 162 -11.63 20.04 -10.60
CA TYR A 162 -11.03 19.07 -11.51
C TYR A 162 -10.63 17.74 -10.83
N HIS A 163 -11.04 17.54 -9.58
CA HIS A 163 -10.82 16.29 -8.85
C HIS A 163 -11.44 15.12 -9.61
N VAL A 164 -10.68 14.03 -9.72
CA VAL A 164 -11.14 12.81 -10.38
C VAL A 164 -11.61 11.80 -9.35
N LYS A 165 -12.86 11.37 -9.49
CA LYS A 165 -13.49 10.39 -8.61
C LYS A 165 -12.64 9.11 -8.54
N GLY A 166 -12.40 8.63 -7.32
CA GLY A 166 -11.56 7.46 -7.07
C GLY A 166 -10.13 7.81 -6.65
N THR A 167 -9.74 9.07 -6.69
CA THR A 167 -8.53 9.59 -6.02
C THR A 167 -8.84 10.17 -4.64
N PRO A 168 -7.87 10.23 -3.71
CA PRO A 168 -8.06 10.88 -2.42
C PRO A 168 -8.52 12.34 -2.55
N ASN A 169 -9.38 12.80 -1.65
CA ASN A 169 -9.78 14.20 -1.60
C ASN A 169 -8.78 15.03 -0.76
N ASN A 170 -7.50 14.97 -1.15
CA ASN A 170 -6.40 15.66 -0.50
C ASN A 170 -5.48 16.27 -1.56
N ILE A 171 -5.30 17.60 -1.53
CA ILE A 171 -4.48 18.31 -2.51
C ILE A 171 -2.97 17.98 -2.40
N TYR A 172 -2.52 17.47 -1.26
CA TYR A 172 -1.14 17.01 -1.05
C TYR A 172 -0.93 15.54 -1.39
N ASP A 173 -2.01 14.79 -1.67
CA ASP A 173 -1.86 13.44 -2.20
C ASP A 173 -1.23 13.55 -3.60
N PRO A 174 -0.08 12.91 -3.86
CA PRO A 174 0.68 13.14 -5.07
C PRO A 174 -0.11 12.73 -6.31
N VAL A 175 -0.79 11.60 -6.26
CA VAL A 175 -1.60 11.08 -7.37
C VAL A 175 -2.81 11.97 -7.63
N ALA A 176 -3.57 12.34 -6.59
CA ALA A 176 -4.72 13.22 -6.74
C ALA A 176 -4.33 14.61 -7.28
N ASN A 177 -3.22 15.18 -6.78
CA ASN A 177 -2.70 16.47 -7.24
C ASN A 177 -2.34 16.41 -8.73
N ILE A 178 -1.61 15.36 -9.13
CA ILE A 178 -1.23 15.15 -10.53
C ILE A 178 -2.46 15.03 -11.43
N VAL A 179 -3.39 14.14 -11.07
CA VAL A 179 -4.56 13.85 -11.91
C VAL A 179 -5.46 15.08 -12.03
N ALA A 180 -5.69 15.83 -10.94
CA ALA A 180 -6.50 17.04 -10.97
C ALA A 180 -5.86 18.14 -11.84
N ALA A 181 -4.54 18.34 -11.73
CA ALA A 181 -3.80 19.29 -12.57
C ALA A 181 -3.84 18.89 -14.06
N ALA A 182 -3.66 17.61 -14.37
CA ALA A 182 -3.74 17.10 -15.73
C ALA A 182 -5.15 17.25 -16.33
N ASN A 183 -6.19 17.03 -15.52
CA ASN A 183 -7.57 17.23 -15.93
C ASN A 183 -7.85 18.71 -16.24
N TYR A 184 -7.37 19.64 -15.41
CA TYR A 184 -7.42 21.07 -15.69
C TYR A 184 -6.66 21.43 -16.98
N ALA A 185 -5.45 20.91 -17.16
CA ALA A 185 -4.66 21.18 -18.36
C ALA A 185 -5.30 20.61 -19.63
N ALA A 186 -5.95 19.46 -19.56
CA ALA A 186 -6.70 18.89 -20.67
C ALA A 186 -7.87 19.79 -21.10
N ASP A 187 -8.64 20.32 -20.15
CA ASP A 187 -9.76 21.22 -20.41
C ASP A 187 -9.30 22.57 -21.01
N ARG A 188 -8.16 23.10 -20.54
CA ARG A 188 -7.71 24.45 -20.91
C ARG A 188 -6.74 24.50 -22.08
N TYR A 189 -5.93 23.45 -22.24
CA TYR A 189 -4.80 23.40 -23.18
C TYR A 189 -4.77 22.11 -24.01
N GLY A 190 -5.76 21.22 -23.86
CA GLY A 190 -5.86 19.95 -24.58
C GLY A 190 -4.99 18.81 -24.01
N SER A 191 -3.90 19.10 -23.30
CA SER A 191 -3.07 18.11 -22.59
C SER A 191 -2.11 18.83 -21.63
N MET A 192 -1.69 18.13 -20.57
CA MET A 192 -0.54 18.56 -19.75
C MET A 192 0.75 18.71 -20.56
N ASP A 193 0.88 17.99 -21.68
CA ASP A 193 2.07 18.08 -22.54
C ASP A 193 2.24 19.46 -23.18
N ASN A 194 1.14 20.21 -23.33
CA ASN A 194 1.11 21.55 -23.91
C ASN A 194 1.40 22.65 -22.87
N VAL A 195 1.56 22.29 -21.59
CA VAL A 195 1.89 23.23 -20.53
C VAL A 195 3.40 23.41 -20.47
N ASN A 196 3.85 24.62 -20.84
CA ASN A 196 5.26 24.98 -20.94
C ASN A 196 5.69 26.08 -19.94
N SER A 197 4.74 26.73 -19.28
CA SER A 197 4.99 27.78 -18.28
C SER A 197 4.68 27.29 -16.87
N ALA A 198 5.31 27.90 -15.87
CA ALA A 198 4.91 27.76 -14.47
C ALA A 198 3.51 28.35 -14.22
N TYR A 199 2.81 27.79 -13.23
CA TYR A 199 1.46 28.19 -12.81
C TYR A 199 1.47 29.45 -11.93
#